data_AF-A0AAJ0A123-F1
#
_entry.id   AF-A0AAJ0A123-F1
#
_cell.length_a   1.000
_cell.length_b   1.000
_cell.length_c   1.000
_cell.angle_alpha   90.00
_cell.angle_beta   90.00
_cell.angle_gamma   90.00
#
_symmetry.space_group_name_H-M   'P 1'
#
loop_
_entity.id
_entity.type
_entity.pdbx_description
1 polymer ?
#
loop_
_entity_poly.entity_id
_entity_poly.type
_entity_poly.pdbx_seq_one_letter_code
_entity_poly.pdbx_strand_id
1 'polypeptide(L)'
;MNSYPQPRHLDDFHIAVICALPREYDAVILAFDEIWDDDRDGRGPAPRQHNNHTLGRIGVHNVVLVLLPSMGKVSAANEVVRLRSIYVGLEIAFLTGICGGVPSPGIDHEVLLGDVVIGKSIVQYDLGRQYPGKFRRKDGVEDNLS
;
A
#
# COMPACT_ATOMS: atom_id res chain seq x y z
N MET A 1 -30.95 -7.01 -7.91
CA MET A 1 -29.49 -7.18 -8.08
C MET A 1 -28.93 -5.83 -8.49
N ASN A 2 -28.12 -5.19 -7.64
CA ASN A 2 -27.40 -3.99 -8.06
C ASN A 2 -26.29 -4.43 -9.00
N SER A 3 -26.30 -3.91 -10.23
CA SER A 3 -25.20 -4.08 -11.18
C SER A 3 -24.19 -2.98 -10.91
N TYR A 4 -22.96 -3.35 -10.58
CA TYR A 4 -21.83 -2.42 -10.47
C TYR A 4 -21.00 -2.50 -11.75
N PRO A 5 -21.19 -1.60 -12.72
CA PRO A 5 -20.46 -1.67 -13.98
C PRO A 5 -18.97 -1.38 -13.76
N GLN A 6 -18.12 -1.99 -14.59
CA GLN A 6 -16.70 -1.64 -14.65
C GLN A 6 -16.54 -0.12 -14.90
N PRO A 7 -15.70 0.57 -14.12
CA PRO A 7 -15.42 1.98 -14.31
C PRO A 7 -14.73 2.25 -15.64
N ARG A 8 -15.14 3.35 -16.29
CA ARG A 8 -14.63 3.75 -17.60
C ARG A 8 -13.42 4.65 -17.51
N HIS A 9 -13.27 5.38 -16.39
CA HIS A 9 -12.17 6.31 -16.17
C HIS A 9 -11.32 5.85 -14.99
N LEU A 10 -10.00 6.09 -15.05
CA LEU A 10 -9.10 5.80 -13.94
C LEU A 10 -9.38 6.71 -12.73
N ASP A 11 -10.03 7.85 -12.97
CA ASP A 11 -10.47 8.82 -11.96
C ASP A 11 -11.61 8.26 -11.10
N ASP A 12 -12.28 7.19 -11.52
CA ASP A 12 -13.35 6.53 -10.76
C ASP A 12 -12.81 5.64 -9.63
N PHE A 13 -11.49 5.52 -9.49
CA PHE A 13 -10.83 4.72 -8.46
C PHE A 13 -10.42 5.59 -7.28
N HIS A 14 -11.07 5.36 -6.14
CA HIS A 14 -10.92 6.20 -4.95
C HIS A 14 -10.08 5.55 -3.85
N ILE A 15 -9.87 4.23 -3.94
CA ILE A 15 -9.14 3.43 -2.96
C ILE A 15 -7.95 2.74 -3.62
N ALA A 16 -6.77 2.87 -3.01
CA ALA A 16 -5.61 2.03 -3.31
C ALA A 16 -5.31 1.09 -2.15
N VAL A 17 -4.94 -0.15 -2.45
CA VAL A 17 -4.37 -1.11 -1.50
C VAL A 17 -2.98 -1.50 -1.99
N ILE A 18 -1.96 -1.29 -1.17
CA ILE A 18 -0.55 -1.42 -1.53
C ILE A 18 0.06 -2.54 -0.70
N CYS A 19 0.63 -3.53 -1.36
CA CYS A 19 1.27 -4.70 -0.77
C CYS A 19 2.77 -4.69 -1.10
N ALA A 20 3.61 -5.04 -0.12
CA ALA A 20 5.06 -5.08 -0.32
C ALA A 20 5.53 -6.44 -0.83
N LEU A 21 4.78 -7.51 -0.54
CA LEU A 21 5.11 -8.88 -0.88
C LEU A 21 4.03 -9.54 -1.74
N PRO A 22 4.41 -10.48 -2.64
CA PRO A 22 3.44 -11.24 -3.42
C PRO A 22 2.42 -11.99 -2.57
N ARG A 23 2.84 -12.55 -1.42
CA ARG A 23 1.92 -13.27 -0.51
C ARG A 23 0.85 -12.37 0.11
N GLU A 24 1.18 -11.10 0.36
CA GLU A 24 0.24 -10.11 0.88
C GLU A 24 -0.77 -9.74 -0.21
N TYR A 25 -0.26 -9.52 -1.43
CA TYR A 25 -1.06 -9.27 -2.62
C TYR A 25 -2.03 -10.42 -2.91
N ASP A 26 -1.54 -11.66 -2.90
CA ASP A 26 -2.33 -12.88 -3.10
C ASP A 26 -3.41 -13.06 -2.03
N ALA A 27 -3.20 -12.55 -0.81
CA ALA A 27 -4.23 -12.57 0.22
C ALA A 27 -5.30 -11.50 -0.04
N VAL A 28 -4.90 -10.29 -0.46
CA VAL A 28 -5.83 -9.18 -0.71
C VAL A 28 -6.67 -9.42 -1.96
N ILE A 29 -6.09 -9.99 -3.02
CA ILE A 29 -6.84 -10.26 -4.26
C ILE A 29 -8.02 -11.21 -4.04
N LEU A 30 -7.95 -12.09 -3.03
CA LEU A 30 -9.05 -12.98 -2.66
C LEU A 30 -10.24 -12.24 -2.01
N ALA A 31 -10.05 -11.00 -1.56
CA ALA A 31 -11.11 -10.16 -1.02
C ALA A 31 -11.86 -9.36 -2.11
N PHE A 32 -11.41 -9.43 -3.37
CA PHE A 32 -12.09 -8.76 -4.49
C PHE A 32 -13.33 -9.54 -4.90
N ASP A 33 -14.46 -8.83 -5.03
CA ASP A 33 -15.69 -9.39 -5.59
C ASP A 33 -15.57 -9.58 -7.10
N GLU A 34 -14.79 -8.72 -7.74
CA GLU A 34 -14.63 -8.67 -9.19
C GLU A 34 -13.28 -8.05 -9.55
N ILE A 35 -12.63 -8.62 -10.56
CA ILE A 35 -11.38 -8.13 -11.12
C ILE A 35 -11.66 -7.75 -12.57
N TRP A 36 -11.18 -6.58 -12.96
CA TRP A 36 -11.38 -6.04 -14.31
C TRP A 36 -10.13 -6.21 -15.15
N ASP A 37 -10.31 -6.77 -16.33
CA ASP A 37 -9.24 -6.87 -17.32
C ASP A 37 -8.83 -5.48 -17.81
N ASP A 38 -7.53 -5.31 -17.98
CA ASP A 38 -6.91 -4.05 -18.40
C ASP A 38 -6.91 -3.87 -19.93
N ASP A 39 -7.98 -4.29 -20.59
CA ASP A 39 -8.15 -4.12 -22.05
C ASP A 39 -8.54 -2.68 -22.44
N ARG A 40 -8.53 -1.74 -21.48
CA ARG A 40 -8.94 -0.34 -21.66
C ARG A 40 -8.07 0.45 -22.63
N ASP A 41 -6.86 0.00 -22.91
CA ASP A 41 -5.89 0.76 -23.73
C ASP A 41 -5.89 0.41 -25.22
N GLY A 42 -6.64 -0.60 -25.68
CA GLY A 42 -6.62 -1.03 -27.10
C GLY A 42 -5.23 -1.42 -27.64
N ARG A 43 -4.21 -1.48 -26.76
CA ARG A 43 -2.90 -2.06 -27.07
C ARG A 43 -3.10 -3.56 -27.03
N GLY A 44 -3.00 -4.20 -28.21
CA GLY A 44 -2.97 -5.65 -28.33
C GLY A 44 -1.91 -6.29 -27.43
N PRO A 45 -1.79 -7.63 -27.42
CA PRO A 45 -1.01 -8.39 -26.46
C PRO A 45 0.49 -8.16 -26.67
N ALA A 46 0.99 -7.00 -26.23
CA ALA A 46 2.39 -6.78 -26.02
C ALA A 46 2.73 -7.58 -24.74
N PRO A 47 3.84 -8.34 -24.73
CA PRO A 47 4.30 -9.02 -23.53
C PRO A 47 4.84 -7.96 -22.56
N ARG A 48 3.94 -7.25 -21.88
CA ARG A 48 4.27 -6.16 -20.97
C ARG A 48 4.31 -6.73 -19.57
N GLN A 49 5.50 -7.15 -19.16
CA GLN A 49 5.92 -6.88 -17.79
C GLN A 49 5.60 -5.38 -17.48
N HIS A 50 5.19 -5.03 -16.25
CA HIS A 50 5.20 -3.67 -15.66
C HIS A 50 3.91 -2.84 -15.52
N ASN A 51 2.75 -3.43 -15.26
CA ASN A 51 1.76 -2.77 -14.41
C ASN A 51 1.46 -3.67 -13.22
N ASN A 52 2.15 -3.44 -12.09
CA ASN A 52 1.87 -4.12 -10.82
C ASN A 52 0.52 -3.67 -10.20
N HIS A 53 -0.42 -3.21 -11.03
CA HIS A 53 -1.72 -2.70 -10.62
C HIS A 53 -2.78 -3.68 -11.10
N THR A 54 -3.63 -4.14 -10.20
CA THR A 54 -4.86 -4.84 -10.53
C THR A 54 -6.03 -3.95 -10.17
N LEU A 55 -6.99 -3.86 -11.08
CA LEU A 55 -8.17 -3.03 -10.95
C LEU A 55 -9.37 -3.92 -10.69
N GLY A 56 -10.20 -3.55 -9.73
CA GLY A 56 -11.37 -4.34 -9.41
C GLY A 56 -12.24 -3.70 -8.34
N ARG A 57 -13.11 -4.51 -7.75
CA ARG A 57 -14.16 -4.05 -6.84
C ARG A 57 -14.17 -4.83 -5.54
N ILE A 58 -14.33 -4.10 -4.44
CA ILE A 58 -14.67 -4.66 -3.13
C ILE A 58 -15.94 -3.95 -2.64
N GLY A 59 -17.03 -4.69 -2.50
CA GLY A 59 -18.34 -4.13 -2.21
C GLY A 59 -18.77 -3.13 -3.28
N VAL A 60 -18.96 -1.88 -2.86
CA VAL A 60 -19.37 -0.75 -3.72
C VAL A 60 -18.18 0.09 -4.20
N HIS A 61 -16.94 -0.28 -3.84
CA HIS A 61 -15.76 0.53 -4.06
C HIS A 61 -14.91 0.01 -5.21
N ASN A 62 -14.50 0.92 -6.08
CA ASN A 62 -13.50 0.67 -7.11
C ASN A 62 -12.11 0.79 -6.47
N VAL A 63 -11.33 -0.29 -6.52
CA VAL A 63 -10.06 -0.45 -5.81
C VAL A 63 -8.92 -0.72 -6.79
N VAL A 64 -7.81 -0.04 -6.57
CA VAL A 64 -6.52 -0.35 -7.20
C VAL A 64 -5.69 -1.18 -6.22
N LEU A 65 -5.41 -2.44 -6.55
CA LEU A 65 -4.47 -3.27 -5.80
C LEU A 65 -3.07 -3.15 -6.42
N VAL A 66 -2.06 -2.92 -5.59
CA VAL A 66 -0.69 -2.68 -6.03
C VAL A 66 0.28 -3.64 -5.36
N LEU A 67 1.15 -4.26 -6.15
CA LEU A 67 2.34 -4.94 -5.65
C LEU A 67 3.56 -4.03 -5.82
N LEU A 68 4.31 -3.75 -4.76
CA LEU A 68 5.54 -2.99 -4.89
C LEU A 68 6.61 -3.78 -5.67
N PRO A 69 7.44 -3.13 -6.50
CA PRO A 69 8.54 -3.81 -7.20
C PRO A 69 9.61 -4.33 -6.24
N SER A 70 9.74 -3.72 -5.05
CA SER A 70 10.58 -4.19 -3.97
C SER A 70 10.06 -3.70 -2.61
N MET A 71 10.44 -4.40 -1.54
CA MET A 71 10.16 -3.92 -0.19
C MET A 71 10.91 -2.62 0.13
N GLY A 72 10.31 -1.79 0.97
CA GLY A 72 10.97 -0.66 1.61
C GLY A 72 10.32 0.70 1.34
N LYS A 73 10.68 1.68 2.17
CA LYS A 73 10.06 3.02 2.16
C LYS A 73 10.20 3.75 0.84
N VAL A 74 11.36 3.64 0.17
CA VAL A 74 11.62 4.33 -1.11
C VAL A 74 10.75 3.76 -2.22
N SER A 75 10.65 2.43 -2.32
CA SER A 75 9.80 1.78 -3.31
C SER A 75 8.33 2.15 -3.10
N ALA A 76 7.85 2.08 -1.85
CA ALA A 76 6.49 2.49 -1.50
C ALA A 76 6.20 3.96 -1.85
N ALA A 77 7.12 4.88 -1.50
CA ALA A 77 6.95 6.30 -1.79
C ALA A 77 6.87 6.59 -3.30
N ASN A 78 7.76 5.97 -4.08
CA ASN A 78 7.75 6.13 -5.54
C ASN A 78 6.43 5.63 -6.15
N GLU A 79 5.91 4.51 -5.66
CA GLU A 79 4.67 3.95 -6.21
C GLU A 79 3.43 4.75 -5.80
N VAL A 80 3.41 5.33 -4.60
CA VAL A 80 2.35 6.28 -4.22
C VAL A 80 2.37 7.54 -5.10
N VAL A 81 3.55 8.07 -5.42
CA VAL A 81 3.67 9.21 -6.35
C VAL A 81 3.14 8.83 -7.73
N ARG A 82 3.51 7.65 -8.23
CA ARG A 82 3.04 7.14 -9.52
C ARG A 82 1.52 6.94 -9.53
N LEU A 83 0.96 6.32 -8.49
CA LEU A 83 -0.49 6.13 -8.33
C LEU A 83 -1.25 7.45 -8.40
N ARG A 84 -0.81 8.47 -7.66
CA ARG A 84 -1.46 9.79 -7.68
C ARG A 84 -1.41 10.47 -9.04
N SER A 85 -0.42 10.14 -9.88
CA SER A 85 -0.34 10.68 -11.24
C SER A 85 -1.27 9.97 -12.24
N ILE A 86 -1.66 8.74 -11.96
CA ILE A 86 -2.49 7.90 -12.86
C ILE A 86 -3.97 7.94 -12.44
N TYR A 87 -4.24 7.81 -11.15
CA TYR A 87 -5.59 7.73 -10.58
C TYR A 87 -5.86 9.02 -9.80
N VAL A 88 -6.26 10.08 -10.52
CA VAL A 88 -6.41 11.41 -9.91
C VAL A 88 -7.57 11.50 -8.91
N GLY A 89 -8.49 10.53 -8.93
CA GLY A 89 -9.60 10.38 -7.97
C GLY A 89 -9.23 9.63 -6.69
N LEU A 90 -7.98 9.20 -6.49
CA LEU A 90 -7.58 8.51 -5.25
C LEU A 90 -7.75 9.41 -4.02
N GLU A 91 -8.56 8.93 -3.07
CA GLU A 91 -8.83 9.61 -1.80
C GLU A 91 -8.08 8.94 -0.64
N ILE A 92 -7.96 7.61 -0.68
CA ILE A 92 -7.35 6.83 0.40
C ILE A 92 -6.43 5.73 -0.16
N ALA A 93 -5.30 5.52 0.53
CA ALA A 93 -4.37 4.43 0.26
C ALA A 93 -4.10 3.63 1.53
N PHE A 94 -4.33 2.32 1.47
CA PHE A 94 -3.99 1.39 2.53
C PHE A 94 -2.65 0.73 2.21
N LEU A 95 -1.68 0.86 3.10
CA LEU A 95 -0.48 0.01 3.08
C LEU A 95 -0.78 -1.23 3.91
N THR A 96 -0.88 -2.38 3.26
CA THR A 96 -1.27 -3.65 3.89
C THR A 96 -0.13 -4.66 3.79
N GLY A 97 0.11 -5.38 4.88
CA GLY A 97 1.13 -6.41 4.91
C GLY A 97 1.29 -7.03 6.27
N ILE A 98 2.21 -8.00 6.36
CA ILE A 98 2.58 -8.62 7.63
C ILE A 98 3.60 -7.76 8.37
N CYS A 99 3.58 -7.81 9.70
CA CYS A 99 4.54 -7.10 10.53
C CYS A 99 4.92 -7.92 11.78
N GLY A 100 6.04 -7.54 12.40
CA GLY A 100 6.39 -8.03 13.73
C GLY A 100 5.63 -7.24 14.81
N GLY A 101 5.18 -7.94 15.86
CA GLY A 101 4.54 -7.34 17.02
C GLY A 101 5.47 -7.27 18.22
N VAL A 102 5.28 -6.26 19.08
CA VAL A 102 5.85 -6.22 20.42
C VAL A 102 4.75 -6.73 21.38
N PRO A 103 4.90 -7.91 22.01
CA PRO A 103 3.80 -8.56 22.72
C PRO A 103 3.20 -7.71 23.84
N SER A 104 4.01 -6.95 24.56
CA SER A 104 3.55 -6.10 25.68
C SER A 104 3.91 -4.63 25.44
N PRO A 105 3.14 -3.88 24.63
CA PRO A 105 3.46 -2.49 24.30
C PRO A 105 3.17 -1.49 25.43
N GLY A 106 2.83 -1.97 26.64
CA GLY A 106 2.38 -1.11 27.74
C GLY A 106 0.91 -0.67 27.62
N ILE A 107 0.09 -1.43 26.89
CA ILE A 107 -1.37 -1.30 26.83
C ILE A 107 -2.02 -2.52 27.51
N ASP A 108 -3.30 -2.42 27.88
CA ASP A 108 -4.05 -3.48 28.60
C ASP A 108 -4.29 -4.78 27.79
N HIS A 109 -3.79 -4.84 26.56
CA HIS A 109 -3.95 -5.98 25.65
C HIS A 109 -2.60 -6.42 25.10
N GLU A 110 -2.34 -7.72 25.20
CA GLU A 110 -1.17 -8.35 24.58
C GLU A 110 -1.37 -8.43 23.06
N VAL A 111 -0.30 -8.16 22.29
CA VAL A 111 -0.30 -8.34 20.83
C VAL A 111 0.14 -9.78 20.53
N LEU A 112 -0.75 -10.55 19.90
CA LEU A 112 -0.54 -11.96 19.60
C LEU A 112 -0.38 -12.20 18.09
N LEU A 113 0.21 -13.34 17.73
CA LEU A 113 0.33 -13.74 16.33
C LEU A 113 -1.06 -13.97 15.72
N GLY A 114 -1.33 -13.28 14.62
CA GLY A 114 -2.63 -13.33 13.93
C GLY A 114 -3.51 -12.11 14.19
N ASP A 115 -3.14 -11.25 15.15
CA ASP A 115 -3.84 -9.98 15.36
C ASP A 115 -3.71 -9.05 14.15
N VAL A 116 -4.80 -8.36 13.81
CA VAL A 116 -4.83 -7.33 12.79
C VAL A 116 -4.71 -5.97 13.46
N VAL A 117 -3.63 -5.24 13.15
CA VAL A 117 -3.36 -3.93 13.73
C VAL A 117 -3.67 -2.82 12.72
N ILE A 118 -4.43 -1.82 13.14
CA ILE A 118 -4.70 -0.61 12.36
C ILE A 118 -3.85 0.53 12.91
N GLY A 119 -2.78 0.87 12.18
CA GLY A 119 -1.90 1.97 12.54
C GLY A 119 -2.57 3.33 12.34
N LYS A 120 -2.68 4.12 13.42
CA LYS A 120 -3.16 5.52 13.36
C LYS A 120 -2.04 6.53 13.17
N SER A 121 -0.80 6.12 13.44
CA SER A 121 0.39 6.95 13.35
C SER A 121 1.60 6.09 12.99
N ILE A 122 2.56 6.65 12.25
CA ILE A 122 3.80 5.98 11.87
C ILE A 122 4.97 6.78 12.44
N VAL A 123 5.89 6.11 13.14
CA VAL A 123 7.12 6.70 13.65
C VAL A 123 8.30 6.09 12.91
N GLN A 124 9.09 6.91 12.22
CA GLN A 124 10.29 6.45 11.53
C GLN A 124 11.46 6.34 12.52
N TYR A 125 11.70 5.15 13.07
CA TYR A 125 12.72 4.93 14.08
C TYR A 125 14.15 4.78 13.53
N ASP A 126 14.29 4.48 12.23
CA ASP A 126 15.57 4.21 11.58
C ASP A 126 16.17 5.44 10.88
N LEU A 127 15.50 6.60 10.93
CA LEU A 127 16.05 7.85 10.44
C LEU A 127 16.93 8.47 11.52
N GLY A 128 18.24 8.40 11.34
CA GLY A 128 19.18 8.88 12.33
C GLY A 128 20.64 8.76 11.92
N ARG A 129 21.54 9.04 12.85
CA ARG A 129 22.98 8.83 12.69
C ARG A 129 23.49 7.89 13.77
N GLN A 130 24.27 6.91 13.37
CA GLN A 130 25.01 6.05 14.28
C GLN A 130 26.31 6.75 14.72
N TYR A 131 26.46 6.97 16.01
CA TYR A 131 27.69 7.43 16.65
C TYR A 131 28.36 6.26 17.39
N PRO A 132 29.64 6.36 17.79
CA PRO A 132 30.25 5.37 18.67
C PRO A 132 29.40 5.18 19.94
N GLY A 133 28.85 3.98 20.12
CA GLY A 133 28.07 3.59 21.30
C GLY A 133 26.58 3.97 21.29
N LYS A 134 26.05 4.74 20.31
CA LYS A 134 24.61 5.06 20.26
C LYS A 134 24.10 5.45 18.88
N PHE A 135 22.86 5.07 18.60
CA PHE A 135 22.08 5.61 17.50
C PHE A 135 21.33 6.87 17.96
N ARG A 136 21.44 7.97 17.22
CA ARG A 136 20.65 9.19 17.46
C ARG A 136 19.60 9.33 16.36
N ARG A 137 18.32 9.15 16.72
CA ARG A 137 17.19 9.39 15.83
C ARG A 137 17.10 10.88 15.49
N LYS A 138 16.68 11.19 14.27
CA LYS A 138 16.40 12.55 13.80
C LYS A 138 14.90 12.79 13.92
N ASP A 139 14.53 13.72 14.79
CA ASP A 139 13.13 13.85 15.23
C ASP A 139 12.48 15.15 14.69
N GLY A 140 13.28 16.02 14.04
CA GLY A 140 12.82 17.29 13.48
C GLY A 140 13.75 17.85 12.38
N VAL A 141 13.35 18.98 11.79
CA VAL A 141 14.09 19.64 10.69
C VAL A 141 15.46 20.17 11.15
N GLU A 142 15.56 20.66 12.40
CA GLU A 142 16.81 21.20 12.95
C GLU A 142 17.91 20.13 13.09
N ASP A 143 17.53 18.87 13.30
CA ASP A 143 18.44 17.73 13.38
C ASP A 143 19.04 17.33 12.01
N ASN A 144 18.51 17.88 10.90
CA ASN A 144 19.03 17.64 9.56
C ASN A 144 20.21 18.52 9.18
N LEU A 145 20.43 19.63 9.90
CA LEU A 145 21.45 20.63 9.61
C LEU A 145 22.72 20.50 10.47
N SER A 146 22.73 19.58 11.45
CA SER A 146 23.91 19.22 12.26
C SER A 146 24.67 18.03 11.72
#